data_AF-A0A0A0IBM4-F1
#
_entry.id   AF-A0A0A0IBM4-F1
#
_cell.length_a   1.000
_cell.length_b   1.000
_cell.length_c   1.000
_cell.angle_alpha   90.00
_cell.angle_beta   90.00
_cell.angle_gamma   90.00
#
_symmetry.space_group_name_H-M   'P 1'
#
loop_
_entity.id
_entity.type
_entity.pdbx_description
1 polymer ?
#
loop_
_entity_poly.entity_id
_entity_poly.type
_entity_poly.pdbx_seq_one_letter_code
_entity_poly.pdbx_strand_id
1 'polypeptide(L)'
;MIIIEAIKEILSKEETGLTSREIYQKIVDKNLYSFGAKDPKAIVNGIIRKHCLGIDFPTASPVKHFRVVKQTGHVNYYLLNKNNNKSLTIKEIKNNEKELLPEEKMMRAFNDHVINIKQQLIEEILDSDPAFFEQLVSDLLIKMGYGYDEYASKIVSGSNDSGIDCIIDEDKLGLDKINIQAKRYSQDNVVGRPVLQMFVGAMENVQKGVFITTSSFSKQALQYAEKQQQKNLKLIDGVMLAELMVKYEVGVTSIKSFNTYKIDKDYFSEG
;
A
#
# COMPACT_ATOMS: atom_id res chain seq x y z
N MET A 1 -33.89 -5.84 -18.97
CA MET A 1 -33.16 -5.50 -17.73
C MET A 1 -31.73 -6.04 -17.84
N ILE A 2 -30.72 -5.32 -17.35
CA ILE A 2 -29.33 -5.83 -17.29
C ILE A 2 -29.06 -6.52 -15.94
N ILE A 3 -28.05 -7.39 -15.87
CA ILE A 3 -27.76 -8.22 -14.68
C ILE A 3 -27.63 -7.38 -13.40
N ILE A 4 -26.94 -6.24 -13.48
CA ILE A 4 -26.73 -5.39 -12.30
C ILE A 4 -28.03 -4.78 -11.76
N GLU A 5 -28.98 -4.45 -12.63
CA GLU A 5 -30.30 -3.95 -12.22
C GLU A 5 -31.15 -5.07 -11.62
N ALA A 6 -31.07 -6.29 -12.15
CA ALA A 6 -31.73 -7.45 -11.55
C ALA A 6 -31.20 -7.75 -10.14
N ILE A 7 -29.87 -7.67 -9.94
CA ILE A 7 -29.25 -7.83 -8.61
C ILE A 7 -29.73 -6.73 -7.66
N LYS A 8 -29.75 -5.47 -8.12
CA LYS A 8 -30.22 -4.34 -7.30
C LYS A 8 -31.69 -4.51 -6.92
N GLU A 9 -32.55 -4.98 -7.83
CA GLU A 9 -33.95 -5.23 -7.53
C GLU A 9 -34.11 -6.30 -6.44
N ILE A 10 -33.39 -7.43 -6.56
CA ILE A 10 -33.41 -8.47 -5.52
C ILE A 10 -32.99 -7.88 -4.18
N LEU A 11 -31.82 -7.25 -4.12
CA LEU A 11 -31.26 -6.74 -2.86
C LEU A 11 -32.00 -5.53 -2.28
N SER A 12 -32.84 -4.85 -3.05
CA SER A 12 -33.66 -3.73 -2.55
C SER A 12 -34.72 -4.17 -1.53
N LYS A 13 -35.12 -5.44 -1.59
CA LYS A 13 -36.18 -6.05 -0.78
C LYS A 13 -35.62 -6.90 0.39
N GLU A 14 -34.32 -6.89 0.63
CA GLU A 14 -33.64 -7.75 1.60
C GLU A 14 -33.02 -6.95 2.75
N GLU A 15 -33.11 -7.46 3.97
CA GLU A 15 -32.59 -6.79 5.19
C GLU A 15 -31.41 -7.52 5.83
N THR A 16 -31.32 -8.84 5.67
CA THR A 16 -30.32 -9.69 6.35
C THR A 16 -29.09 -10.02 5.49
N GLY A 17 -29.17 -9.70 4.19
CA GLY A 17 -28.15 -10.00 3.19
C GLY A 17 -28.32 -11.38 2.56
N LEU A 18 -27.87 -11.49 1.31
CA LEU A 18 -27.92 -12.73 0.53
C LEU A 18 -26.54 -13.07 -0.04
N THR A 19 -26.28 -14.36 -0.20
CA THR A 19 -25.11 -14.87 -0.93
C THR A 19 -25.27 -14.65 -2.44
N SER A 20 -24.15 -14.66 -3.18
CA SER A 20 -24.15 -14.59 -4.64
C SER A 20 -25.04 -15.67 -5.29
N ARG A 21 -25.07 -16.88 -4.69
CA ARG A 21 -25.88 -18.01 -5.14
C ARG A 21 -27.37 -17.81 -4.91
N GLU A 22 -27.76 -17.30 -3.73
CA GLU A 22 -29.16 -17.00 -3.43
C GLU A 22 -29.69 -15.86 -4.30
N ILE A 23 -28.87 -14.84 -4.57
CA ILE A 23 -29.20 -13.74 -5.48
C ILE A 23 -29.46 -14.29 -6.89
N TYR A 24 -28.56 -15.14 -7.40
CA TYR A 24 -28.75 -15.81 -8.69
C TYR A 24 -30.08 -16.58 -8.73
N GLN A 25 -30.37 -17.41 -7.71
CA GLN A 25 -31.59 -18.21 -7.67
C GLN A 25 -32.84 -17.32 -7.69
N LYS A 26 -32.87 -16.27 -6.88
CA LYS A 26 -34.00 -15.32 -6.85
C LYS A 26 -34.19 -14.56 -8.17
N ILE A 27 -33.12 -14.27 -8.91
CA ILE A 27 -33.21 -13.65 -10.25
C ILE A 27 -33.93 -14.61 -11.22
N VAL A 28 -33.58 -15.90 -11.18
CA VAL A 28 -34.20 -16.94 -12.03
C VAL A 28 -35.66 -17.15 -11.63
N ASP A 29 -35.95 -17.34 -10.34
CA ASP A 29 -37.30 -17.62 -9.84
C ASP A 29 -38.29 -16.50 -10.18
N LYS A 30 -37.82 -15.25 -10.24
CA LYS A 30 -38.61 -14.06 -10.58
C LYS A 30 -38.56 -13.69 -12.07
N ASN A 31 -37.86 -14.47 -12.90
CA ASN A 31 -37.65 -14.21 -14.33
C ASN A 31 -37.13 -12.78 -14.63
N LEU A 32 -36.26 -12.23 -13.77
CA LEU A 32 -35.75 -10.85 -13.93
C LEU A 32 -34.67 -10.73 -15.01
N TYR A 33 -33.94 -11.82 -15.27
CA TYR A 33 -32.88 -11.87 -16.27
C TYR A 33 -32.66 -13.30 -16.76
N SER A 34 -32.39 -13.47 -18.06
CA SER A 34 -32.04 -14.76 -18.66
C SER A 34 -30.53 -14.86 -18.90
N PHE A 35 -29.91 -15.89 -18.36
CA PHE A 35 -28.47 -16.10 -18.45
C PHE A 35 -28.11 -17.00 -19.63
N GLY A 36 -27.28 -16.51 -20.55
CA GLY A 36 -26.69 -17.31 -21.64
C GLY A 36 -25.31 -17.92 -21.31
N ALA A 37 -24.80 -17.72 -20.09
CA ALA A 37 -23.46 -18.14 -19.70
C ALA A 37 -23.42 -19.62 -19.26
N LYS A 38 -22.26 -20.28 -19.47
CA LYS A 38 -22.02 -21.64 -18.97
C LYS A 38 -22.04 -21.73 -17.44
N ASP A 39 -21.64 -20.67 -16.75
CA ASP A 39 -21.73 -20.54 -15.29
C ASP A 39 -22.38 -19.21 -14.90
N PRO A 40 -23.73 -19.15 -14.85
CA PRO A 40 -24.47 -17.95 -14.45
C PRO A 40 -24.16 -17.46 -13.03
N LYS A 41 -23.82 -18.38 -12.11
CA LYS A 41 -23.54 -18.04 -10.71
C LYS A 41 -22.24 -17.25 -10.60
N ALA A 42 -21.20 -17.66 -11.34
CA ALA A 42 -19.95 -16.91 -11.40
C ALA A 42 -20.13 -15.50 -11.98
N ILE A 43 -21.04 -15.31 -12.96
CA ILE A 43 -21.36 -13.99 -13.50
C ILE A 43 -21.98 -13.09 -12.44
N VAL A 44 -22.97 -13.58 -11.69
CA VAL A 44 -23.59 -12.81 -10.59
C VAL A 44 -22.55 -12.45 -9.53
N ASN A 45 -21.72 -13.41 -9.11
CA ASN A 45 -20.63 -13.15 -8.17
C ASN A 45 -19.66 -12.06 -8.71
N GLY A 46 -19.26 -12.16 -9.98
CA GLY A 46 -18.39 -11.18 -10.63
C GLY A 46 -18.96 -9.76 -10.63
N ILE A 47 -20.23 -9.60 -10.98
CA ILE A 47 -20.90 -8.29 -10.96
C ILE A 47 -21.00 -7.74 -9.52
N ILE A 48 -21.36 -8.58 -8.55
CA ILE A 48 -21.43 -8.17 -7.15
C ILE A 48 -20.06 -7.69 -6.67
N ARG A 49 -19.02 -8.50 -6.83
CA ARG A 49 -17.67 -8.19 -6.32
C ARG A 49 -17.07 -6.96 -6.98
N LYS A 50 -17.22 -6.82 -8.31
CA LYS A 50 -16.76 -5.64 -9.06
C LYS A 50 -17.38 -4.32 -8.57
N HIS A 51 -18.62 -4.37 -8.09
CA HIS A 51 -19.36 -3.20 -7.60
C HIS A 51 -19.53 -3.21 -6.06
N CYS A 52 -18.70 -3.98 -5.34
CA CYS A 52 -18.77 -4.07 -3.89
C CYS A 52 -17.83 -3.05 -3.22
N LEU A 53 -18.35 -2.31 -2.24
CA LEU A 53 -17.57 -1.43 -1.40
C LEU A 53 -16.48 -2.22 -0.65
N GLY A 54 -15.26 -1.68 -0.62
CA GLY A 54 -14.12 -2.33 0.00
C GLY A 54 -13.57 -3.53 -0.78
N ILE A 55 -13.98 -3.74 -2.03
CA ILE A 55 -13.32 -4.70 -2.92
C ILE A 55 -12.79 -3.92 -4.10
N ASP A 56 -11.46 -3.76 -4.11
CA ASP A 56 -10.74 -2.97 -5.09
C ASP A 56 -9.63 -3.80 -5.72
N PHE A 57 -9.61 -3.77 -7.05
CA PHE A 57 -8.68 -4.43 -7.95
C PHE A 57 -8.71 -3.65 -9.28
N PRO A 58 -7.77 -3.84 -10.21
CA PRO A 58 -7.58 -2.93 -11.35
C PRO A 58 -8.84 -2.71 -12.20
N THR A 59 -9.69 -3.73 -12.38
CA THR A 59 -10.95 -3.59 -13.12
C THR A 59 -12.20 -3.42 -12.23
N ALA A 60 -12.05 -3.21 -10.93
CA ALA A 60 -13.16 -2.91 -10.03
C ALA A 60 -13.88 -1.62 -10.48
N SER A 61 -15.19 -1.58 -10.32
CA SER A 61 -15.97 -0.39 -10.68
C SER A 61 -15.73 0.71 -9.65
N PRO A 62 -15.59 1.99 -10.07
CA PRO A 62 -15.60 3.12 -9.14
C PRO A 62 -16.98 3.30 -8.50
N VAL A 63 -18.06 2.88 -9.18
CA VAL A 63 -19.42 2.91 -8.65
C VAL A 63 -19.70 1.65 -7.83
N LYS A 64 -19.89 1.82 -6.51
CA LYS A 64 -20.13 0.72 -5.55
C LYS A 64 -21.60 0.62 -5.15
N HIS A 65 -22.29 -0.38 -5.68
CA HIS A 65 -23.71 -0.64 -5.41
C HIS A 65 -23.94 -1.61 -4.26
N PHE A 66 -22.95 -2.41 -3.90
CA PHE A 66 -23.10 -3.50 -2.95
C PHE A 66 -22.12 -3.35 -1.79
N ARG A 67 -22.42 -3.98 -0.66
CA ARG A 67 -21.54 -4.07 0.51
C ARG A 67 -21.66 -5.45 1.14
N VAL A 68 -20.59 -5.90 1.79
CA VAL A 68 -20.61 -7.13 2.59
C VAL A 68 -21.12 -6.78 3.99
N VAL A 69 -22.12 -7.53 4.45
CA VAL A 69 -22.81 -7.26 5.73
C VAL A 69 -22.60 -8.35 6.76
N LYS A 70 -22.32 -9.56 6.30
CA LYS A 70 -22.07 -10.73 7.14
C LYS A 70 -21.17 -11.69 6.38
N GLN A 71 -20.34 -12.42 7.11
CA GLN A 71 -19.64 -13.59 6.62
C GLN A 71 -19.99 -14.79 7.51
N THR A 72 -20.30 -15.93 6.89
CA THR A 72 -20.47 -17.21 7.61
C THR A 72 -19.49 -18.22 7.02
N GLY A 73 -18.52 -18.67 7.82
CA GLY A 73 -17.36 -19.41 7.30
C GLY A 73 -16.59 -18.55 6.29
N HIS A 74 -16.60 -18.96 5.02
CA HIS A 74 -15.98 -18.20 3.92
C HIS A 74 -16.98 -17.62 2.92
N VAL A 75 -18.28 -17.64 3.26
CA VAL A 75 -19.35 -17.19 2.36
C VAL A 75 -19.79 -15.79 2.78
N ASN A 76 -19.78 -14.86 1.81
CA ASN A 76 -20.16 -13.48 2.01
C ASN A 76 -21.65 -13.26 1.72
N TYR A 77 -22.28 -12.45 2.55
CA TYR A 77 -23.65 -11.98 2.39
C TYR A 77 -23.64 -10.50 2.03
N TYR A 78 -24.38 -10.16 0.98
CA TYR A 78 -24.38 -8.85 0.35
C TYR A 78 -25.72 -8.14 0.52
N LEU A 79 -25.66 -6.83 0.67
CA LEU A 79 -26.82 -5.93 0.57
C LEU A 79 -26.50 -4.78 -0.37
N LEU A 80 -27.55 -4.04 -0.76
CA LEU A 80 -27.37 -2.73 -1.36
C LEU A 80 -26.58 -1.80 -0.44
N ASN A 81 -25.64 -1.10 -1.04
CA ASN A 81 -24.97 0.02 -0.43
C ASN A 81 -25.91 1.23 -0.43
N LYS A 82 -26.57 1.47 0.70
CA LYS A 82 -27.37 2.69 0.96
C LYS A 82 -26.53 3.60 1.86
N ASN A 83 -26.55 4.91 1.63
CA ASN A 83 -25.78 5.90 2.39
C ASN A 83 -25.98 5.68 3.91
N ASN A 84 -24.89 5.76 4.68
CA ASN A 84 -24.81 5.59 6.16
C ASN A 84 -24.89 4.17 6.76
N ASN A 85 -24.68 3.09 5.98
CA ASN A 85 -24.71 1.73 6.55
C ASN A 85 -23.32 1.14 6.86
N LYS A 86 -23.22 0.50 8.03
CA LYS A 86 -22.03 -0.25 8.50
C LYS A 86 -21.66 -1.35 7.48
N SER A 87 -20.47 -1.27 6.89
CA SER A 87 -19.89 -2.35 6.07
C SER A 87 -18.90 -3.13 6.91
N LEU A 88 -18.75 -4.43 6.65
CA LEU A 88 -17.55 -5.13 7.12
C LEU A 88 -16.33 -4.50 6.46
N THR A 89 -15.28 -4.30 7.25
CA THR A 89 -13.99 -3.83 6.73
C THR A 89 -13.27 -4.99 6.04
N ILE A 90 -12.45 -4.69 5.03
CA ILE A 90 -11.71 -5.70 4.25
C ILE A 90 -10.91 -6.65 5.16
N LYS A 91 -10.39 -6.12 6.27
CA LYS A 91 -9.63 -6.88 7.29
C LYS A 91 -10.45 -7.97 7.99
N GLU A 92 -11.77 -7.85 8.04
CA GLU A 92 -12.67 -8.80 8.70
C GLU A 92 -13.12 -9.94 7.78
N ILE A 93 -12.92 -9.81 6.45
CA ILE A 93 -13.40 -10.79 5.47
C ILE A 93 -12.33 -11.85 5.22
N LYS A 94 -12.51 -13.05 5.77
CA LYS A 94 -11.71 -14.24 5.43
C LYS A 94 -12.17 -14.81 4.10
N ASN A 95 -11.73 -14.20 2.99
CA ASN A 95 -12.17 -14.56 1.64
C ASN A 95 -11.91 -16.05 1.32
N ASN A 96 -12.94 -16.75 0.83
CA ASN A 96 -12.79 -18.06 0.19
C ASN A 96 -12.02 -17.89 -1.13
N GLU A 97 -10.95 -18.65 -1.37
CA GLU A 97 -10.31 -18.62 -2.68
C GLU A 97 -11.25 -19.00 -3.83
N LYS A 98 -12.31 -19.78 -3.58
CA LYS A 98 -13.29 -20.13 -4.60
C LYS A 98 -14.22 -18.98 -5.00
N GLU A 99 -14.39 -17.98 -4.14
CA GLU A 99 -15.28 -16.83 -4.38
C GLU A 99 -14.54 -15.60 -4.90
N LEU A 100 -13.20 -15.57 -4.78
CA LEU A 100 -12.36 -14.50 -5.33
C LEU A 100 -12.35 -14.54 -6.86
N LEU A 101 -12.44 -13.37 -7.47
CA LEU A 101 -12.17 -13.22 -8.90
C LEU A 101 -10.68 -13.46 -9.18
N PRO A 102 -10.33 -13.89 -10.41
CA PRO A 102 -8.93 -14.09 -10.79
C PRO A 102 -8.04 -12.88 -10.50
N GLU A 103 -8.51 -11.66 -10.80
CA GLU A 103 -7.77 -10.42 -10.54
C GLU A 103 -7.55 -10.15 -9.05
N GLU A 104 -8.49 -10.54 -8.19
CA GLU A 104 -8.32 -10.42 -6.74
C GLU A 104 -7.27 -11.41 -6.22
N LYS A 105 -7.24 -12.62 -6.79
CA LYS A 105 -6.18 -13.59 -6.48
C LYS A 105 -4.81 -13.09 -6.93
N MET A 106 -4.73 -12.51 -8.13
CA MET A 106 -3.51 -11.89 -8.66
C MET A 106 -3.05 -10.75 -7.74
N MET A 107 -3.94 -9.85 -7.36
CA MET A 107 -3.63 -8.73 -6.46
C MET A 107 -3.15 -9.21 -5.10
N ARG A 108 -3.80 -10.24 -4.53
CA ARG A 108 -3.38 -10.85 -3.27
C ARG A 108 -1.98 -11.46 -3.38
N ALA A 109 -1.75 -12.29 -4.39
CA ALA A 109 -0.44 -12.91 -4.62
C ALA A 109 0.65 -11.86 -4.86
N PHE A 110 0.32 -10.78 -5.58
CA PHE A 110 1.22 -9.66 -5.79
C PHE A 110 1.56 -8.94 -4.48
N ASN A 111 0.57 -8.66 -3.64
CA ASN A 111 0.81 -8.04 -2.33
C ASN A 111 1.65 -8.94 -1.41
N ASP A 112 1.35 -10.24 -1.38
CA ASP A 112 2.14 -11.23 -0.62
C ASP A 112 3.59 -11.28 -1.13
N HIS A 113 3.79 -11.22 -2.46
CA HIS A 113 5.12 -11.13 -3.06
C HIS A 113 5.85 -9.84 -2.65
N VAL A 114 5.19 -8.68 -2.72
CA VAL A 114 5.77 -7.39 -2.33
C VAL A 114 6.14 -7.39 -0.83
N ILE A 115 5.32 -7.97 0.04
CA ILE A 115 5.65 -8.11 1.47
C ILE A 115 6.92 -8.93 1.66
N ASN A 116 7.05 -10.06 0.95
CA ASN A 116 8.23 -10.92 1.03
C ASN A 116 9.49 -10.20 0.51
N ILE A 117 9.38 -9.50 -0.62
CA ILE A 117 10.48 -8.68 -1.16
C ILE A 117 10.92 -7.60 -0.18
N LYS A 118 9.98 -6.90 0.46
CA LYS A 118 10.30 -5.89 1.49
C LYS A 118 11.07 -6.49 2.68
N GLN A 119 10.71 -7.70 3.09
CA GLN A 119 11.43 -8.38 4.17
C GLN A 119 12.85 -8.76 3.74
N GLN A 120 12.99 -9.38 2.56
CA GLN A 120 14.29 -9.75 1.99
C GLN A 120 15.21 -8.53 1.83
N LEU A 121 14.68 -7.39 1.40
CA LEU A 121 15.44 -6.15 1.32
C LEU A 121 16.08 -5.74 2.64
N ILE A 122 15.34 -5.84 3.75
CA ILE A 122 15.87 -5.50 5.08
C ILE A 122 16.95 -6.50 5.51
N GLU A 123 16.76 -7.79 5.21
CA GLU A 123 17.76 -8.83 5.47
C GLU A 123 19.06 -8.56 4.70
N GLU A 124 18.97 -8.28 3.40
CA GLU A 124 20.13 -7.93 2.56
C GLU A 124 20.87 -6.66 3.07
N ILE A 125 20.13 -5.65 3.54
CA ILE A 125 20.76 -4.47 4.16
C ILE A 125 21.50 -4.85 5.46
N LEU A 126 20.91 -5.70 6.30
CA LEU A 126 21.54 -6.14 7.55
C LEU A 126 22.75 -7.07 7.34
N ASP A 127 22.87 -7.69 6.18
CA ASP A 127 24.03 -8.50 5.80
C ASP A 127 25.12 -7.69 5.07
N SER A 128 24.76 -6.51 4.55
CA SER A 128 25.69 -5.59 3.88
C SER A 128 26.62 -4.81 4.81
N ASP A 129 27.68 -4.22 4.24
CA ASP A 129 28.61 -3.35 4.96
C ASP A 129 27.93 -2.08 5.50
N PRO A 130 28.28 -1.58 6.70
CA PRO A 130 27.72 -0.33 7.22
C PRO A 130 27.80 0.87 6.26
N ALA A 131 28.91 1.03 5.53
CA ALA A 131 29.07 2.14 4.57
C ALA A 131 28.15 1.98 3.36
N PHE A 132 27.79 0.75 2.99
CA PHE A 132 26.82 0.51 1.94
C PHE A 132 25.43 1.03 2.33
N PHE A 133 25.03 0.91 3.60
CA PHE A 133 23.73 1.41 4.04
C PHE A 133 23.62 2.94 3.95
N GLU A 134 24.69 3.66 4.27
CA GLU A 134 24.77 5.11 4.11
C GLU A 134 24.59 5.51 2.63
N GLN A 135 25.28 4.81 1.72
CA GLN A 135 25.14 5.01 0.29
C GLN A 135 23.72 4.70 -0.20
N LEU A 136 23.14 3.59 0.22
CA LEU A 136 21.78 3.18 -0.16
C LEU A 136 20.73 4.22 0.26
N VAL A 137 20.87 4.79 1.46
CA VAL A 137 19.99 5.85 1.95
C VAL A 137 20.12 7.11 1.09
N SER A 138 21.36 7.50 0.75
CA SER A 138 21.62 8.60 -0.17
C SER A 138 20.96 8.37 -1.53
N ASP A 139 21.20 7.21 -2.15
CA ASP A 139 20.67 6.85 -3.47
C ASP A 139 19.14 6.86 -3.48
N LEU A 140 18.52 6.37 -2.40
CA LEU A 140 17.07 6.39 -2.24
C LEU A 140 16.52 7.81 -2.23
N LEU A 141 17.11 8.72 -1.46
CA LEU A 141 16.63 10.09 -1.38
C LEU A 141 16.81 10.85 -2.69
N ILE A 142 17.95 10.68 -3.38
CA ILE A 142 18.15 11.23 -4.72
C ILE A 142 17.10 10.69 -5.69
N LYS A 143 16.85 9.37 -5.70
CA LYS A 143 15.86 8.74 -6.59
C LYS A 143 14.41 9.13 -6.27
N MET A 144 14.14 9.54 -5.02
CA MET A 144 12.88 10.15 -4.61
C MET A 144 12.70 11.59 -5.11
N GLY A 145 13.78 12.22 -5.62
CA GLY A 145 13.79 13.59 -6.11
C GLY A 145 14.22 14.62 -5.07
N TYR A 146 14.90 14.21 -3.99
CA TYR A 146 15.56 15.15 -3.09
C TYR A 146 16.93 15.53 -3.66
N GLY A 147 17.27 16.82 -3.59
CA GLY A 147 18.50 17.36 -4.17
C GLY A 147 18.29 18.03 -5.53
N TYR A 148 19.21 18.91 -5.91
CA TYR A 148 19.11 19.65 -7.18
C TYR A 148 19.45 18.79 -8.42
N ASP A 149 20.24 17.73 -8.24
CA ASP A 149 20.55 16.69 -9.23
C ASP A 149 21.15 15.42 -8.55
N GLU A 150 21.68 14.49 -9.34
CA GLU A 150 22.27 13.23 -8.85
C GLU A 150 23.56 13.39 -8.02
N TYR A 151 24.22 14.55 -8.09
CA TYR A 151 25.45 14.86 -7.35
C TYR A 151 25.18 15.72 -6.10
N ALA A 152 23.90 16.05 -5.84
CA ALA A 152 23.50 16.88 -4.72
C ALA A 152 23.72 16.23 -3.34
N SER A 153 23.98 14.92 -3.30
CA SER A 153 24.25 14.17 -2.08
C SER A 153 25.74 14.04 -1.81
N LYS A 154 26.13 14.25 -0.56
CA LYS A 154 27.49 14.05 -0.06
C LYS A 154 27.44 13.12 1.16
N ILE A 155 28.06 11.95 1.03
CA ILE A 155 28.35 11.07 2.18
C ILE A 155 29.43 11.71 3.04
N VAL A 156 29.22 11.72 4.34
CA VAL A 156 30.18 12.22 5.33
C VAL A 156 30.78 11.00 6.04
N SER A 157 31.89 10.50 5.49
CA SER A 157 32.57 9.33 6.06
C SER A 157 33.75 9.76 6.94
N GLY A 158 33.71 9.47 8.24
CA GLY A 158 34.85 9.69 9.14
C GLY A 158 34.55 9.49 10.63
N SER A 159 35.56 9.12 11.43
CA SER A 159 35.46 8.80 12.87
C SER A 159 35.04 9.97 13.78
N ASN A 160 34.89 11.17 13.21
CA ASN A 160 34.53 12.40 13.91
C ASN A 160 33.13 12.90 13.51
N ASP A 161 32.31 12.05 12.90
CA ASP A 161 30.99 12.49 12.50
C ASP A 161 30.10 12.69 13.73
N SER A 162 29.75 13.95 13.99
CA SER A 162 28.89 14.36 15.09
C SER A 162 27.48 13.76 15.03
N GLY A 163 27.18 12.95 14.01
CA GLY A 163 25.93 12.23 13.84
C GLY A 163 25.24 12.50 12.49
N ILE A 164 25.97 12.91 11.45
CA ILE A 164 25.41 13.20 10.12
C ILE A 164 26.08 12.31 9.08
N ASP A 165 25.43 11.27 8.59
CA ASP A 165 26.08 10.36 7.62
C ASP A 165 26.00 10.89 6.18
N CYS A 166 25.03 11.76 5.88
CA CYS A 166 24.81 12.31 4.55
C CYS A 166 24.23 13.73 4.61
N ILE A 167 24.64 14.57 3.68
CA ILE A 167 24.10 15.92 3.47
C ILE A 167 23.61 16.01 2.03
N ILE A 168 22.37 16.44 1.83
CA ILE A 168 21.80 16.74 0.51
C ILE A 168 21.59 18.25 0.38
N ASP A 169 22.16 18.85 -0.67
CA ASP A 169 21.86 20.23 -1.07
C ASP A 169 20.58 20.24 -1.94
N GLU A 170 19.50 20.86 -1.47
CA GLU A 170 18.23 20.90 -2.22
C GLU A 170 18.27 21.84 -3.43
N ASP A 171 19.19 22.81 -3.41
CA ASP A 171 19.37 23.79 -4.46
C ASP A 171 20.84 23.92 -4.87
N LYS A 172 21.07 24.41 -6.10
CA LYS A 172 22.41 24.52 -6.70
C LYS A 172 23.37 25.47 -5.98
N LEU A 173 22.83 26.40 -5.17
CA LEU A 173 23.63 27.36 -4.40
C LEU A 173 23.92 26.84 -2.99
N GLY A 174 23.32 25.72 -2.57
CA GLY A 174 23.50 25.11 -1.26
C GLY A 174 22.93 25.93 -0.11
N LEU A 175 21.85 26.68 -0.37
CA LEU A 175 21.17 27.50 0.64
C LEU A 175 20.27 26.66 1.55
N ASP A 176 19.61 25.66 0.97
CA ASP A 176 18.78 24.69 1.65
C ASP A 176 19.46 23.32 1.68
N LYS A 177 19.60 22.76 2.89
CA LYS A 177 20.25 21.47 3.12
C LYS A 177 19.36 20.54 3.93
N ILE A 178 19.50 19.25 3.64
CA ILE A 178 18.91 18.17 4.43
C ILE A 178 20.05 17.35 5.02
N ASN A 179 20.10 17.30 6.34
CA ASN A 179 21.01 16.41 7.05
C ASN A 179 20.36 15.05 7.24
N ILE A 180 21.12 13.97 7.06
CA ILE A 180 20.63 12.60 7.12
C ILE A 180 21.47 11.79 8.08
N GLN A 181 20.82 10.96 8.89
CA GLN A 181 21.45 9.91 9.68
C GLN A 181 20.78 8.58 9.36
N ALA A 182 21.59 7.58 9.07
CA ALA A 182 21.24 6.21 8.75
C ALA A 182 21.77 5.27 9.86
N LYS A 183 20.87 4.66 10.64
CA LYS A 183 21.22 3.64 11.65
C LYS A 183 20.80 2.25 11.21
N ARG A 184 21.78 1.43 10.85
CA ARG A 184 21.64 0.00 10.52
C ARG A 184 21.55 -0.83 11.80
N TYR A 185 20.35 -0.92 12.36
CA TYR A 185 20.07 -1.62 13.62
C TYR A 185 19.26 -2.89 13.37
N SER A 186 19.50 -3.93 14.18
CA SER A 186 18.61 -5.10 14.21
C SER A 186 17.20 -4.70 14.64
N GLN A 187 16.21 -5.51 14.28
CA GLN A 187 14.79 -5.23 14.58
C GLN A 187 14.51 -5.07 16.08
N ASP A 188 15.29 -5.74 16.94
CA ASP A 188 15.13 -5.66 18.40
C ASP A 188 15.75 -4.39 19.01
N ASN A 189 16.59 -3.66 18.26
CA ASN A 189 17.23 -2.44 18.73
C ASN A 189 16.43 -1.20 18.32
N VAL A 190 15.40 -0.89 19.11
CA VAL A 190 14.49 0.23 18.90
C VAL A 190 15.19 1.57 19.12
N VAL A 191 15.08 2.49 18.16
CA VAL A 191 15.64 3.84 18.27
C VAL A 191 14.86 4.66 19.29
N GLY A 192 15.55 5.05 20.36
CA GLY A 192 15.03 5.88 21.43
C GLY A 192 15.21 7.38 21.20
N ARG A 193 14.51 8.18 22.03
CA ARG A 193 14.62 9.64 22.04
C ARG A 193 16.07 10.17 22.15
N PRO A 194 16.97 9.61 23.00
CA PRO A 194 18.33 10.14 23.13
C PRO A 194 19.10 10.17 21.81
N VAL A 195 18.93 9.13 20.98
CA VAL A 195 19.59 9.04 19.67
C VAL A 195 19.10 10.16 18.74
N LEU A 196 17.79 10.43 18.72
CA LEU A 196 17.24 11.53 17.95
C LEU A 196 17.68 12.91 18.47
N GLN A 197 17.85 13.06 19.79
CA GLN A 197 18.35 14.31 20.38
C GLN A 197 19.80 14.58 19.97
N MET A 198 20.63 13.54 19.93
CA MET A 198 22.00 13.65 19.44
C MET A 198 22.02 14.09 17.98
N PHE A 199 21.21 13.45 17.13
CA PHE A 199 21.07 13.84 15.72
C PHE A 199 20.62 15.30 15.55
N VAL A 200 19.58 15.73 16.28
CA VAL A 200 19.11 17.12 16.25
C VAL A 200 20.20 18.11 16.69
N GLY A 201 21.03 17.73 17.66
CA GLY A 201 22.21 18.53 18.05
C GLY A 201 23.24 18.63 16.94
N ALA A 202 23.51 17.52 16.24
CA ALA A 202 24.45 17.43 15.12
C ALA A 202 24.01 18.21 13.87
N MET A 203 22.71 18.51 13.75
CA MET A 203 22.19 19.31 12.64
C MET A 203 22.65 20.78 12.69
N GLU A 204 23.17 21.26 13.81
CA GLU A 204 23.64 22.65 14.00
C GLU A 204 22.64 23.68 13.43
N ASN A 205 23.02 24.40 12.36
CA ASN A 205 22.21 25.44 11.72
C ASN A 205 21.25 24.90 10.65
N VAL A 206 21.37 23.63 10.24
CA VAL A 206 20.52 22.99 9.21
C VAL A 206 19.15 22.68 9.79
N GLN A 207 18.08 23.07 9.11
CA GLN A 207 16.72 23.01 9.66
C GLN A 207 15.99 21.69 9.33
N LYS A 208 16.36 21.03 8.22
CA LYS A 208 15.70 19.80 7.73
C LYS A 208 16.57 18.59 8.04
N GLY A 209 15.96 17.58 8.66
CA GLY A 209 16.64 16.35 9.06
C GLY A 209 15.83 15.12 8.69
N VAL A 210 16.50 14.10 8.17
CA VAL A 210 15.89 12.78 7.93
C VAL A 210 16.67 11.73 8.72
N PHE A 211 15.98 11.04 9.62
CA PHE A 211 16.55 9.92 10.36
C PHE A 211 15.98 8.61 9.82
N ILE A 212 16.85 7.76 9.30
CA ILE A 212 16.51 6.46 8.71
C ILE A 212 17.09 5.34 9.56
N THR A 213 16.31 4.29 9.80
CA THR A 213 16.79 3.07 10.44
C THR A 213 16.17 1.84 9.81
N THR A 214 16.90 0.72 9.81
CA THR A 214 16.36 -0.61 9.49
C THR A 214 15.49 -1.20 10.63
N SER A 215 15.48 -0.57 11.80
CA SER A 215 14.68 -0.97 12.96
C SER A 215 13.40 -0.13 13.07
N SER A 216 12.90 0.08 14.29
CA SER A 216 11.72 0.87 14.60
C SER A 216 12.04 2.01 15.59
N PHE A 217 11.11 2.94 15.73
CA PHE A 217 11.21 4.04 16.70
C PHE A 217 10.33 3.78 17.92
N SER A 218 10.83 4.15 19.10
CA SER A 218 10.01 4.10 20.30
C SER A 218 8.92 5.17 20.25
N LYS A 219 7.80 4.95 20.97
CA LYS A 219 6.72 5.95 21.07
C LYS A 219 7.23 7.32 21.55
N GLN A 220 8.22 7.32 22.43
CA GLN A 220 8.84 8.55 22.95
C GLN A 220 9.70 9.25 21.89
N ALA A 221 10.36 8.49 21.01
CA ALA A 221 11.13 9.02 19.89
C ALA A 221 10.21 9.68 18.86
N LEU A 222 9.11 9.00 18.49
CA LEU A 222 8.07 9.55 17.59
C LEU A 222 7.49 10.86 18.15
N GLN A 223 7.07 10.87 19.42
CA GLN A 223 6.54 12.07 20.07
C GLN A 223 7.58 13.20 20.17
N TYR A 224 8.86 12.86 20.32
CA TYR A 224 9.93 13.86 20.34
C TYR A 224 10.09 14.54 18.98
N ALA A 225 10.06 13.78 17.89
CA ALA A 225 10.14 14.30 16.53
C ALA A 225 8.92 15.19 16.18
N GLU A 226 7.71 14.73 16.50
CA GLU A 226 6.46 15.50 16.27
C GLU A 226 6.43 16.84 17.03
N LYS A 227 7.08 16.91 18.20
CA LYS A 227 7.11 18.11 19.04
C LYS A 227 8.29 19.04 18.75
N GLN A 228 9.16 18.73 17.79
CA GLN A 228 10.24 19.64 17.43
C GLN A 228 9.66 20.92 16.82
N GLN A 229 9.94 22.06 17.45
CA GLN A 229 9.48 23.37 16.99
C GLN A 229 10.51 24.07 16.10
N GLN A 230 11.79 23.78 16.31
CA GLN A 230 12.89 24.46 15.65
C GLN A 230 13.38 23.71 14.40
N LYS A 231 13.30 22.38 14.40
CA LYS A 231 13.79 21.53 13.30
C LYS A 231 12.65 20.74 12.68
N ASN A 232 12.68 20.57 11.37
CA ASN A 232 11.79 19.67 10.65
C ASN A 232 12.46 18.29 10.56
N LEU A 233 12.04 17.38 11.44
CA LEU A 233 12.61 16.04 11.55
C LEU A 233 11.65 15.00 10.96
N LYS A 234 12.09 14.29 9.91
CA LYS A 234 11.38 13.14 9.35
C LYS A 234 12.02 11.84 9.81
N LEU A 235 11.19 10.90 10.25
CA LEU A 235 11.60 9.56 10.65
C LEU A 235 11.16 8.54 9.60
N ILE A 236 12.07 7.64 9.21
CA ILE A 236 11.85 6.52 8.29
C ILE A 236 12.32 5.25 8.97
N ASP A 237 11.40 4.36 9.31
CA ASP A 237 11.69 3.06 9.93
C ASP A 237 11.91 1.97 8.87
N GLY A 238 12.27 0.76 9.29
CA GLY A 238 12.60 -0.34 8.36
C GLY A 238 11.42 -0.72 7.46
N VAL A 239 10.19 -0.60 7.97
CA VAL A 239 8.98 -0.87 7.16
C VAL A 239 8.88 0.18 6.06
N MET A 240 8.86 1.47 6.42
CA MET A 240 8.74 2.58 5.47
C MET A 240 9.92 2.62 4.49
N LEU A 241 11.13 2.33 4.95
CA LEU A 241 12.33 2.23 4.13
C LEU A 241 12.13 1.20 3.00
N ALA A 242 11.71 -0.02 3.34
CA ALA A 242 11.45 -1.06 2.35
C ALA A 242 10.31 -0.69 1.39
N GLU A 243 9.27 0.03 1.87
CA GLU A 243 8.22 0.54 0.98
C GLU A 243 8.73 1.54 -0.04
N LEU A 244 9.58 2.48 0.41
CA LEU A 244 10.20 3.47 -0.45
C LEU A 244 11.15 2.81 -1.45
N MET A 245 11.97 1.87 -1.01
CA MET A 245 12.88 1.12 -1.89
C MET A 245 12.13 0.40 -3.00
N VAL A 246 11.03 -0.30 -2.70
CA VAL A 246 10.22 -0.94 -3.74
C VAL A 246 9.57 0.10 -4.66
N LYS A 247 9.00 1.17 -4.09
CA LYS A 247 8.29 2.20 -4.85
C LYS A 247 9.20 2.95 -5.83
N TYR A 248 10.43 3.24 -5.42
CA TYR A 248 11.43 3.97 -6.21
C TYR A 248 12.44 3.03 -6.87
N GLU A 249 12.21 1.72 -6.82
CA GLU A 249 13.07 0.69 -7.43
C GLU A 249 14.56 0.83 -7.04
N VAL A 250 14.85 0.92 -5.74
CA VAL A 250 16.20 0.93 -5.17
C VAL A 250 16.46 -0.41 -4.52
N GLY A 251 17.56 -1.08 -4.89
CA GLY A 251 17.85 -2.45 -4.43
C GLY A 251 16.91 -3.52 -5.00
N VAL A 252 15.96 -3.14 -5.85
CA VAL A 252 15.05 -4.05 -6.57
C VAL A 252 14.96 -3.69 -8.04
N THR A 253 14.51 -4.62 -8.86
CA THR A 253 14.25 -4.39 -10.28
C THR A 253 12.99 -5.10 -10.71
N SER A 254 12.14 -4.42 -11.47
CA SER A 254 10.96 -5.04 -12.09
C SER A 254 11.39 -5.98 -13.22
N ILE A 255 11.18 -7.29 -13.04
CA ILE A 255 11.59 -8.32 -14.01
C ILE A 255 10.54 -8.46 -15.13
N LYS A 256 9.25 -8.36 -14.79
CA LYS A 256 8.15 -8.56 -15.73
C LYS A 256 6.87 -7.90 -15.25
N SER A 257 6.17 -7.22 -16.16
CA SER A 257 4.82 -6.70 -15.94
C SER A 257 3.74 -7.64 -16.49
N PHE A 258 2.60 -7.71 -15.80
CA PHE A 258 1.41 -8.46 -16.23
C PHE A 258 0.26 -7.48 -16.45
N ASN A 259 -0.34 -7.51 -17.64
CA ASN A 259 -1.50 -6.68 -17.96
C ASN A 259 -2.79 -7.38 -17.53
N THR A 260 -3.72 -6.63 -16.94
CA THR A 260 -5.12 -7.04 -16.77
C THR A 260 -5.95 -6.55 -17.94
N TYR A 261 -6.83 -7.39 -18.48
CA TYR A 261 -7.65 -7.07 -19.65
C TYR A 261 -9.13 -6.97 -19.27
N LYS A 262 -9.82 -6.00 -19.87
CA LYS A 262 -11.27 -5.85 -19.82
C LYS A 262 -11.80 -5.79 -21.25
N ILE A 263 -12.95 -6.42 -21.49
CA ILE A 263 -13.64 -6.28 -22.78
C ILE A 263 -14.04 -4.81 -22.96
N ASP A 264 -13.56 -4.21 -24.03
CA ASP A 264 -14.05 -2.95 -24.54
C ASP A 264 -15.41 -3.20 -25.21
N LYS A 265 -16.49 -2.74 -24.58
CA LYS A 265 -17.84 -2.94 -25.12
C LYS A 265 -18.15 -1.97 -26.26
N ASP A 266 -17.51 -0.81 -26.28
CA ASP A 266 -17.80 0.23 -27.27
C ASP A 266 -17.37 -0.27 -28.66
N TYR A 267 -16.22 -0.95 -28.73
CA TYR A 267 -15.74 -1.67 -29.91
C TYR A 267 -16.77 -2.65 -30.52
N PHE A 268 -17.59 -3.31 -29.70
CA PHE A 268 -18.61 -4.28 -30.17
C PHE A 268 -20.01 -3.68 -30.31
N SER A 269 -20.18 -2.39 -30.04
CA SER A 269 -21.48 -1.70 -30.11
C SER A 269 -21.71 -0.96 -31.43
N GLU A 270 -20.66 -0.75 -32.23
CA GLU A 270 -20.74 -0.20 -33.57
C GLU A 270 -20.84 -1.35 -34.60
N GLY A 271 -22.07 -1.82 -34.83
CA GLY A 271 -22.41 -2.86 -35.81
C GLY A 271 -23.90 -2.93 -36.10
#